data_AF-A0AAD6VM20-F1
#
_entry.id   AF-A0AAD6VM20-F1
#
_cell.length_a   1.000
_cell.length_b   1.000
_cell.length_c   1.000
_cell.angle_alpha   90.00
_cell.angle_beta   90.00
_cell.angle_gamma   90.00
#
_symmetry.space_group_name_H-M   'P 1'
#
loop_
_entity.id
_entity.type
_entity.pdbx_description
1 polymer ?
#
loop_
_entity_poly.entity_id
_entity_poly.type
_entity_poly.pdbx_seq_one_letter_code
_entity_poly.pdbx_strand_id
1 'polypeptide(L)' 'AHIEWFRPLNSFDKTLAMFKVTPAFRQQARHASIVPITQINRSCHLIPKFPPKVDRTLTADDV' A
#
# COMPACT_ATOMS: atom_id res chain seq x y z
N ALA A 1 -15.45 -3.10 12.44
CA ALA A 1 -14.02 -3.15 12.09
C ALA A 1 -13.62 -1.85 11.40
N HIS A 2 -12.45 -1.32 11.69
CA HIS A 2 -11.89 -0.14 11.02
C HIS A 2 -11.06 -0.60 9.81
N ILE A 3 -11.32 -0.02 8.62
CA ILE A 3 -10.59 -0.35 7.39
C ILE A 3 -10.11 0.91 6.68
N GLU A 4 -8.99 0.82 5.97
CA GLU A 4 -8.53 1.80 5.00
C GLU A 4 -8.74 1.26 3.59
N TRP A 5 -9.28 2.09 2.70
CA TRP A 5 -9.58 1.70 1.33
C TRP A 5 -8.35 1.83 0.43
N PHE A 6 -8.22 0.90 -0.50
CA PHE A 6 -7.31 1.02 -1.64
C PHE A 6 -8.08 1.45 -2.89
N ARG A 7 -7.37 2.05 -3.85
CA ARG A 7 -7.89 2.28 -5.19
C ARG A 7 -8.15 0.94 -5.90
N PRO A 8 -9.03 0.91 -6.91
CA PRO A 8 -9.23 -0.29 -7.73
C PRO A 8 -7.90 -0.85 -8.27
N LEU A 9 -7.80 -2.18 -8.34
CA LEU A 9 -6.61 -2.90 -8.79
C LEU A 9 -6.40 -2.73 -10.30
N ASN A 10 -5.76 -1.64 -10.69
CA ASN A 10 -5.53 -1.27 -12.09
C ASN A 10 -4.06 -1.35 -12.53
N SER A 11 -3.14 -1.62 -11.60
CA SER A 11 -1.71 -1.69 -11.84
C SER A 11 -1.19 -3.08 -11.51
N PHE A 12 -0.67 -3.79 -12.52
CA PHE A 12 -0.11 -5.14 -12.37
C PHE A 12 1.42 -5.08 -12.47
N ASP A 13 2.10 -5.59 -11.44
CA ASP A 13 3.55 -5.76 -11.41
C ASP A 13 3.88 -7.14 -12.02
N LYS A 14 4.46 -7.13 -13.23
CA LYS A 14 4.80 -8.35 -13.96
C LYS A 14 5.92 -9.15 -13.29
N THR A 15 6.82 -8.49 -12.57
CA THR A 15 7.95 -9.15 -11.90
C THR A 15 7.47 -9.97 -10.71
N LEU A 16 6.52 -9.42 -9.94
CA LEU A 16 5.93 -10.11 -8.80
C LEU A 16 4.69 -10.94 -9.16
N ALA A 17 4.22 -10.87 -10.40
CA ALA A 17 2.94 -11.44 -10.86
C ALA A 17 1.76 -11.06 -9.95
N MET A 18 1.72 -9.80 -9.50
CA MET A 18 0.76 -9.31 -8.50
C MET A 18 0.21 -7.93 -8.84
N PHE A 19 -0.99 -7.61 -8.32
CA PHE A 19 -1.51 -6.25 -8.39
C PHE A 19 -0.87 -5.34 -7.34
N LYS A 20 -0.49 -4.14 -7.77
CA LYS A 20 -0.02 -3.07 -6.90
C LYS A 20 -1.22 -2.40 -6.22
N VAL A 21 -1.27 -2.48 -4.90
CA VAL A 21 -2.23 -1.71 -4.10
C VAL A 21 -1.77 -0.26 -3.98
N THR A 22 -2.71 0.68 -4.07
CA THR A 22 -2.46 2.11 -3.86
C THR A 22 -3.50 2.65 -2.88
N PRO A 23 -3.11 3.30 -1.77
CA PRO A 23 -4.07 3.84 -0.81
C PRO A 23 -5.03 4.84 -1.47
N ALA A 24 -6.31 4.79 -1.09
CA ALA A 24 -7.28 5.79 -1.48
C ALA A 24 -7.19 6.99 -0.52
N PHE A 25 -7.28 8.19 -1.09
CA PHE A 25 -7.30 9.44 -0.34
C PHE A 25 -8.58 10.22 -0.64
N ARG A 26 -9.13 10.90 0.36
CA ARG A 26 -10.25 11.83 0.24
C ARG A 26 -9.90 13.07 1.05
N GLN A 27 -9.95 14.26 0.44
CA GLN A 27 -9.61 15.53 1.10
C GLN A 27 -8.26 15.48 1.84
N GLN A 28 -7.20 15.01 1.15
CA GLN A 28 -5.84 14.85 1.69
C GLN A 28 -5.66 13.87 2.86
N ALA A 29 -6.72 13.19 3.32
CA ALA A 29 -6.67 12.16 4.34
C ALA A 29 -6.85 10.76 3.76
N ARG A 30 -6.42 9.73 4.50
CA ARG A 30 -6.67 8.32 4.14
C ARG A 30 -8.17 8.07 4.10
N HIS A 31 -8.65 7.46 3.03
CA HIS A 31 -10.05 7.08 2.95
C HIS A 31 -10.26 5.85 3.83
N ALA A 32 -10.89 6.05 4.98
CA ALA A 32 -11.17 5.01 5.96
C ALA A 32 -12.67 4.91 6.26
N SER A 33 -13.11 3.77 6.78
CA SER A 33 -14.50 3.54 7.17
C SER A 33 -14.60 2.51 8.31
N ILE A 34 -15.68 2.61 9.09
CA ILE A 34 -16.07 1.57 10.04
C ILE A 34 -17.14 0.71 9.37
N VAL A 35 -16.86 -0.59 9.23
CA VAL A 35 -17.78 -1.55 8.60
C VAL A 35 -18.17 -2.67 9.57
N PRO A 36 -19.38 -3.24 9.47
CA PRO A 36 -19.73 -4.49 10.14
C PRO A 36 -18.75 -5.60 9.77
N ILE A 37 -18.41 -6.46 10.73
CA ILE A 37 -17.45 -7.55 10.48
C ILE A 37 -17.97 -8.56 9.44
N THR A 38 -19.29 -8.67 9.31
CA THR A 38 -19.97 -9.52 8.32
C THR A 38 -19.72 -9.09 6.87
N GLN A 39 -19.22 -7.87 6.63
CA GLN A 39 -18.83 -7.40 5.31
C GLN A 39 -17.37 -7.75 4.96
N ILE A 40 -16.60 -8.32 5.90
CA ILE A 40 -15.23 -8.76 5.66
C ILE A 40 -15.25 -10.25 5.36
N ASN A 41 -15.03 -10.61 4.10
CA ASN A 41 -15.04 -12.01 3.67
C ASN A 41 -13.79 -12.76 4.17
N ARG A 42 -12.59 -12.27 3.84
CA ARG A 42 -11.32 -12.89 4.23
C ARG A 42 -10.16 -11.92 4.13
N SER A 43 -9.05 -12.24 4.79
CA SER A 43 -7.78 -11.57 4.57
C SER A 43 -7.20 -11.89 3.18
N CYS A 44 -6.37 -11.00 2.67
CA CYS A 44 -5.56 -11.24 1.48
C CYS A 44 -4.09 -10.98 1.79
N HIS A 45 -3.19 -11.67 1.09
CA HIS A 45 -1.76 -11.52 1.31
C HIS A 45 -1.25 -10.30 0.54
N LEU A 46 -0.63 -9.36 1.24
CA LEU A 46 0.10 -8.25 0.64
C LEU A 46 1.60 -8.51 0.78
N ILE A 47 2.32 -8.46 -0.34
CA ILE A 47 3.78 -8.53 -0.33
C ILE A 47 4.33 -7.10 -0.24
N PRO A 48 5.17 -6.77 0.76
CA PRO A 48 5.78 -5.45 0.85
C PRO A 48 6.70 -5.19 -0.35
N LYS A 49 6.54 -4.03 -0.99
CA LYS A 49 7.51 -3.53 -1.96
C LYS A 49 8.48 -2.62 -1.21
N PHE A 50 9.67 -3.12 -0.93
CA PHE A 50 10.72 -2.33 -0.31
C PHE A 50 11.30 -1.33 -1.33
N PRO A 51 11.61 -0.09 -0.92
CA PRO A 51 12.36 0.83 -1.77
C PRO A 51 13.75 0.23 -2.09
N PRO A 52 14.41 0.72 -3.15
CA PRO A 52 15.80 0.38 -3.42
C PRO A 52 16.65 0.59 -2.16
N LYS A 53 17.70 -0.23 -1.97
CA LYS A 53 18.63 -0.03 -0.87
C LYS A 53 19.13 1.42 -0.93
N VAL A 54 18.89 2.16 0.15
CA VAL A 54 19.52 3.47 0.36
C VAL A 54 21.02 3.23 0.28
N ASP A 55 21.70 4.01 -0.56
CA ASP A 55 23.14 3.93 -0.64
C ASP A 55 23.73 4.35 0.72
N ARG A 56 24.42 3.42 1.36
CA ARG A 56 25.00 3.61 2.69
C ARG A 56 26.35 4.32 2.64
N THR A 57 26.89 4.58 1.45
CA THR A 57 28.16 5.32 1.30
C THR A 57 27.96 6.82 1.26
N LEU A 58 26.72 7.32 1.18
CA LEU A 58 26.44 8.75 1.32
C LEU A 58 26.77 9.20 2.74
N THR A 59 27.74 10.10 2.88
CA THR A 59 28.05 10.74 4.16
C THR A 59 27.31 12.07 4.27
N ALA A 60 27.22 12.61 5.48
CA ALA A 60 26.59 13.91 5.71
C ALA A 60 27.30 15.07 4.97
N ASP A 61 28.52 14.83 4.48
CA ASP A 61 29.33 15.80 3.75
C ASP A 61 28.96 15.91 2.25
N ASP A 62 28.14 14.97 1.74
CA ASP A 62 27.73 14.92 0.33
C ASP A 62 26.39 15.64 0.04
N VAL A 63 25.85 16.41 1.01
CA VAL A 63 24.56 17.14 0.93
C VAL A 63 24.75 18.65 0.82
#